data_AF-I1V1P5-F1
#
_entry.id   AF-I1V1P5-F1
#
_cell.length_a   1.000
_cell.length_b   1.000
_cell.length_c   1.000
_cell.angle_alpha   90.00
_cell.angle_beta   90.00
_cell.angle_gamma   90.00
#
_symmetry.space_group_name_H-M   'P 1'
#
loop_
_entity.id
_entity.type
_entity.pdbx_description
1 polymer ?
#
loop_
_entity_poly.entity_id
_entity_poly.type
_entity_poly.pdbx_seq_one_letter_code
_entity_poly.pdbx_strand_id
1 'polypeptide(L)'
;ASNNTLFLGGAGVRGLEIEGKFIKFTAIGVYLEDNSLQSLAPKWKGKIAKELTDSVEFFRDIVRGPFEKFMRVTMILPLTGLQYSEKVAENCVTIWKSLGIYTDAEAKAIEKFREVFKEETFPPGSSILFTLSP
;
A
#
# COMPACT_ATOMS: atom_id res chain seq x y z
N ALA A 1 5.77 -16.05 5.28
CA ALA A 1 6.65 -14.95 4.86
C ALA A 1 7.70 -15.53 3.92
N SER A 2 8.11 -14.79 2.88
CA SER A 2 9.26 -15.18 2.08
C SER A 2 10.56 -14.99 2.88
N ASN A 3 11.65 -15.59 2.41
CA ASN A 3 13.00 -15.37 2.96
C ASN A 3 13.79 -14.36 2.11
N ASN A 4 13.11 -13.59 1.26
CA ASN A 4 13.74 -12.62 0.39
C ASN A 4 14.22 -11.41 1.21
N THR A 5 15.33 -10.82 0.79
CA THR A 5 15.81 -9.58 1.38
C THR A 5 15.08 -8.40 0.74
N LEU A 6 14.51 -7.54 1.58
CA LEU A 6 13.80 -6.34 1.18
C LEU A 6 14.47 -5.11 1.80
N PHE A 7 14.66 -4.06 1.02
CA PHE A 7 15.15 -2.76 1.51
C PHE A 7 14.00 -1.77 1.68
N LEU A 8 14.17 -0.78 2.56
CA LEU A 8 13.19 0.29 2.74
C LEU A 8 13.22 1.24 1.52
N GLY A 9 12.19 1.16 0.68
CA GLY A 9 12.02 2.06 -0.47
C GLY A 9 11.54 3.45 -0.05
N GLY A 10 10.70 3.53 1.00
CA GLY A 10 10.25 4.79 1.57
C GLY A 10 9.28 4.61 2.73
N ALA A 11 9.09 5.69 3.50
CA ALA A 11 8.09 5.72 4.57
C ALA A 11 7.38 7.09 4.60
N GLY A 12 6.12 7.09 5.05
CA GLY A 12 5.29 8.28 5.14
C GLY A 12 4.15 8.11 6.14
N VAL A 13 3.32 9.15 6.26
CA VAL A 13 2.14 9.13 7.14
C VAL A 13 0.86 9.25 6.34
N ARG A 14 -0.20 8.61 6.83
CA ARG A 14 -1.55 8.79 6.33
C ARG A 14 -2.42 9.39 7.42
N GLY A 15 -3.20 10.39 7.04
CA GLY A 15 -4.05 11.15 7.95
C GLY A 15 -5.27 11.73 7.25
N LEU A 16 -6.09 12.46 8.01
CA LEU A 16 -7.25 13.20 7.52
C LEU A 16 -7.21 14.62 8.09
N GLU A 17 -7.73 15.58 7.31
CA GLU A 17 -8.02 16.92 7.80
C GLU A 17 -9.30 16.89 8.64
N ILE A 18 -9.20 17.28 9.92
CA ILE A 18 -10.32 17.38 10.85
C ILE A 18 -10.23 18.75 11.49
N GLU A 19 -11.27 19.57 11.29
CA GLU A 19 -11.35 20.93 11.85
C GLU A 19 -10.13 21.81 11.53
N GLY A 20 -9.61 21.70 10.29
CA GLY A 20 -8.45 22.47 9.82
C GLY A 20 -7.10 22.00 10.38
N LYS A 21 -7.05 20.80 10.99
CA LYS A 21 -5.80 20.16 11.44
C LYS A 21 -5.64 18.80 10.77
N PHE A 22 -4.44 18.55 10.25
CA PHE A 22 -4.07 17.24 9.73
C PHE A 22 -3.79 16.25 10.87
N ILE A 23 -4.72 15.33 11.11
CA ILE A 23 -4.62 14.28 12.11
C ILE A 23 -4.04 13.02 11.49
N LYS A 24 -2.90 12.56 12.00
CA LYS A 24 -2.18 11.36 11.52
C LYS A 24 -2.78 10.11 12.16
N PHE A 25 -3.17 9.14 11.34
CA PHE A 25 -3.73 7.87 11.81
C PHE A 25 -2.73 6.72 11.73
N THR A 26 -1.92 6.68 10.67
CA THR A 26 -0.94 5.60 10.47
C THR A 26 0.38 6.12 9.91
N ALA A 27 1.46 5.40 10.23
CA ALA A 27 2.74 5.46 9.55
C ALA A 27 2.87 4.24 8.63
N ILE A 28 3.33 4.44 7.39
CA ILE A 28 3.41 3.39 6.37
C ILE A 28 4.85 3.31 5.89
N GLY A 29 5.45 2.12 5.99
CA GLY A 29 6.71 1.78 5.34
C GLY A 29 6.47 0.85 4.16
N VAL A 30 7.13 1.15 3.03
CA VAL A 30 7.11 0.32 1.82
C VAL A 30 8.51 -0.21 1.59
N TYR A 31 8.60 -1.53 1.48
CA TYR A 31 9.83 -2.28 1.27
C TYR A 31 9.76 -2.98 -0.08
N LEU A 32 10.88 -2.98 -0.80
CA LEU A 32 11.00 -3.58 -2.12
C LEU A 32 12.11 -4.63 -2.08
N GLU A 33 11.93 -5.71 -2.83
CA GLU A 33 12.95 -6.74 -2.99
C GLU A 33 14.20 -6.17 -3.68
N ASP A 34 15.39 -6.66 -3.30
CA ASP A 34 16.67 -6.15 -3.80
C ASP A 34 16.79 -6.16 -5.34
N ASN A 35 16.18 -7.15 -6.00
CA ASN A 35 16.14 -7.26 -7.47
C ASN A 35 15.31 -6.13 -8.15
N SER A 36 14.48 -5.40 -7.40
CA SER A 36 13.67 -4.29 -7.92
C SER A 36 14.52 -3.20 -8.55
N LEU A 37 15.74 -2.97 -8.04
CA LEU A 37 16.69 -2.03 -8.61
C LEU A 37 17.11 -2.43 -10.03
N GLN A 38 17.38 -3.72 -10.25
CA GLN A 38 17.74 -4.24 -11.57
C GLN A 38 16.56 -4.15 -12.54
N SER A 39 15.32 -4.36 -12.05
CA SER A 39 14.11 -4.25 -12.85
C SER A 39 13.78 -2.80 -13.25
N LEU A 40 13.97 -1.84 -12.35
CA LEU A 40 13.60 -0.43 -12.57
C LEU A 40 14.70 0.38 -13.26
N ALA A 41 15.97 0.06 -13.04
CA ALA A 41 17.11 0.83 -13.55
C ALA A 41 17.13 1.04 -15.07
N PRO A 42 16.77 0.07 -15.94
CA PRO A 42 16.81 0.24 -17.39
C PRO A 42 16.00 1.45 -17.90
N LYS A 43 14.94 1.82 -17.18
CA LYS A 43 14.03 2.92 -17.56
C LYS A 43 14.22 4.18 -16.71
N TRP A 44 14.52 4.01 -15.43
CA TRP A 44 14.45 5.10 -14.45
C TRP A 44 15.81 5.63 -13.99
N LYS A 45 16.91 4.96 -14.34
CA LYS A 45 18.27 5.41 -13.98
C LYS A 45 18.57 6.79 -14.57
N GLY A 46 19.13 7.67 -13.75
CA GLY A 46 19.52 9.03 -14.14
C GLY A 46 18.41 10.08 -14.03
N LYS A 47 17.18 9.68 -13.73
CA LYS A 47 16.10 10.61 -13.40
C LYS A 47 16.27 11.19 -12.01
N ILE A 48 15.94 12.48 -11.84
CA ILE A 48 16.00 13.13 -10.54
C ILE A 48 14.72 12.84 -9.73
N ALA A 49 14.81 12.98 -8.41
CA ALA A 49 13.69 12.67 -7.51
C ALA A 49 12.38 13.39 -7.87
N LYS A 50 12.45 14.65 -8.33
CA LYS A 50 11.26 15.40 -8.74
C LYS A 50 10.58 14.77 -9.97
N GLU A 51 11.36 14.43 -11.00
CA GLU A 51 10.83 13.76 -12.20
C GLU A 51 10.18 12.42 -11.87
N LEU A 52 10.79 11.66 -10.94
CA LEU A 52 10.25 10.39 -10.47
C LEU A 52 8.96 10.57 -9.66
N THR A 53 8.92 11.60 -8.82
CA THR A 53 7.75 11.92 -7.97
C THR A 53 6.53 12.31 -8.83
N ASP A 54 6.76 13.05 -9.91
CA ASP A 54 5.69 13.51 -10.81
C ASP A 54 5.30 12.42 -11.85
N SER A 55 6.02 11.30 -11.91
CA SER A 55 5.81 10.22 -12.88
C SER A 55 4.86 9.14 -12.35
N VAL A 56 3.61 9.15 -12.81
CA VAL A 56 2.64 8.06 -12.56
C VAL A 56 3.17 6.71 -13.07
N GLU A 57 3.90 6.72 -14.18
CA GLU A 57 4.44 5.51 -14.79
C GLU A 57 5.54 4.87 -13.93
N PHE A 58 6.37 5.67 -13.25
CA PHE A 58 7.38 5.16 -12.31
C PHE A 58 6.73 4.37 -11.18
N PHE A 59 5.69 4.94 -10.56
CA PHE A 59 4.97 4.22 -9.50
C PHE A 59 4.20 3.01 -10.02
N ARG A 60 3.68 3.03 -11.26
CA ARG A 60 3.08 1.84 -11.88
C ARG A 60 4.09 0.71 -12.07
N ASP A 61 5.31 1.04 -12.51
CA ASP A 61 6.39 0.06 -12.65
C ASP A 61 6.82 -0.50 -11.29
N ILE A 62 6.82 0.33 -10.22
CA ILE A 62 7.03 -0.18 -8.86
C ILE A 62 5.91 -1.14 -8.47
N VAL A 63 4.64 -0.76 -8.62
CA VAL A 63 3.49 -1.57 -8.20
C VAL A 63 3.44 -2.91 -8.95
N ARG A 64 3.63 -2.89 -10.27
CA ARG A 64 3.50 -4.06 -11.15
C ARG A 64 4.80 -4.78 -11.44
N GLY A 65 5.92 -4.28 -10.95
CA GLY A 65 7.23 -4.86 -11.23
C GLY A 65 7.33 -6.32 -10.76
N PRO A 66 8.15 -7.16 -11.42
CA PRO A 66 8.28 -8.59 -11.17
C PRO A 66 9.16 -8.87 -9.94
N PHE A 67 8.81 -8.28 -8.81
CA PHE A 67 9.55 -8.36 -7.55
C PHE A 67 8.59 -8.22 -6.36
N GLU A 68 8.98 -8.78 -5.21
CA GLU A 68 8.17 -8.72 -4.01
C GLU A 68 8.11 -7.29 -3.45
N LYS A 69 6.94 -6.93 -2.89
CA LYS A 69 6.78 -5.73 -2.07
C LYS A 69 6.21 -6.10 -0.73
N PHE A 70 6.64 -5.39 0.29
CA PHE A 70 6.10 -5.51 1.62
C PHE A 70 5.72 -4.16 2.17
N MET A 71 4.52 -4.07 2.74
CA MET A 71 4.04 -2.84 3.38
C MET A 71 3.76 -3.10 4.85
N ARG A 72 4.33 -2.26 5.70
CA ARG A 72 4.04 -2.22 7.14
C ARG A 72 3.26 -0.96 7.45
N VAL A 73 2.02 -1.13 7.86
CA VAL A 73 1.14 -0.04 8.29
C VAL A 73 1.07 -0.07 9.81
N THR A 74 1.65 0.91 10.47
CA THR A 74 1.70 1.02 11.94
C THR A 74 0.73 2.09 12.42
N MET A 75 -0.09 1.75 13.40
CA MET A 75 -1.13 2.64 13.93
C MET A 75 -0.51 3.71 14.83
N ILE A 76 -0.82 4.98 14.56
CA ILE A 76 -0.53 6.12 15.44
C ILE A 76 -1.72 6.34 16.38
N LEU A 77 -2.94 6.27 15.84
CA LEU A 77 -4.19 6.30 16.57
C LEU A 77 -4.89 4.93 16.46
N PRO A 78 -5.72 4.55 17.45
CA PRO A 78 -6.42 3.29 17.42
C PRO A 78 -7.40 3.23 16.25
N LEU A 79 -7.49 2.07 15.60
CA LEU A 79 -8.47 1.78 14.55
C LEU A 79 -9.03 0.37 14.75
N THR A 80 -10.31 0.17 14.48
CA THR A 80 -10.84 -1.18 14.28
C THR A 80 -10.43 -1.69 12.90
N GLY A 81 -10.36 -3.01 12.72
CA GLY A 81 -10.08 -3.58 11.42
C GLY A 81 -11.18 -3.29 10.41
N LEU A 82 -12.44 -3.13 10.84
CA LEU A 82 -13.51 -2.63 9.98
C LEU A 82 -13.21 -1.22 9.46
N GLN A 83 -12.89 -0.26 10.35
CA GLN A 83 -12.55 1.12 9.95
C GLN A 83 -11.38 1.16 8.97
N TYR A 84 -10.34 0.36 9.22
CA TYR A 84 -9.18 0.28 8.34
C TYR A 84 -9.54 -0.33 6.98
N SER A 85 -10.17 -1.51 6.99
CA SER A 85 -10.42 -2.30 5.79
C SER A 85 -11.46 -1.66 4.86
N GLU A 86 -12.49 -1.02 5.40
CA GLU A 86 -13.46 -0.27 4.61
C GLU A 86 -12.79 0.84 3.80
N LYS A 87 -11.93 1.63 4.46
CA LYS A 87 -11.25 2.75 3.79
C LYS A 87 -10.26 2.29 2.72
N VAL A 88 -9.60 1.15 2.93
CA VAL A 88 -8.70 0.57 1.91
C VAL A 88 -9.52 0.01 0.74
N ALA A 89 -10.57 -0.77 1.03
CA ALA A 89 -11.42 -1.40 0.03
C ALA A 89 -12.16 -0.37 -0.84
N GLU A 90 -12.66 0.71 -0.26
CA GLU A 90 -13.34 1.82 -0.95
C GLU A 90 -12.49 2.37 -2.10
N ASN A 91 -11.20 2.62 -1.84
CA ASN A 91 -10.27 3.13 -2.84
C ASN A 91 -10.04 2.12 -3.97
N CYS A 92 -9.82 0.84 -3.64
CA CYS A 92 -9.60 -0.21 -4.62
C CYS A 92 -10.83 -0.39 -5.55
N VAL A 93 -12.02 -0.49 -4.98
CA VAL A 93 -13.28 -0.69 -5.74
C VAL A 93 -13.55 0.51 -6.64
N THR A 94 -13.35 1.74 -6.15
CA THR A 94 -13.53 2.96 -6.95
C THR A 94 -12.61 2.95 -8.18
N ILE A 95 -11.33 2.64 -7.99
CA ILE A 95 -10.35 2.58 -9.08
C ILE A 95 -10.71 1.47 -10.07
N TRP A 96 -10.98 0.25 -9.61
CA TRP A 96 -11.30 -0.86 -10.50
C TRP A 96 -12.58 -0.65 -11.31
N LYS A 97 -13.61 -0.05 -10.70
CA LYS A 97 -14.82 0.36 -11.43
C LYS A 97 -14.52 1.41 -12.48
N SER A 98 -13.72 2.43 -12.15
CA SER A 98 -13.34 3.47 -13.11
C SER A 98 -12.53 2.94 -14.30
N LEU A 99 -11.78 1.86 -14.10
CA LEU A 99 -10.98 1.19 -15.12
C LEU A 99 -11.76 0.08 -15.87
N GLY A 100 -13.01 -0.20 -15.47
CA GLY A 100 -13.82 -1.26 -16.08
C GLY A 100 -13.35 -2.69 -15.79
N ILE A 101 -12.56 -2.89 -14.72
CA ILE A 101 -11.95 -4.19 -14.37
C ILE A 101 -12.49 -4.78 -13.05
N TYR A 102 -13.59 -4.23 -12.52
CA TYR A 102 -14.22 -4.76 -11.31
C TYR A 102 -15.21 -5.88 -11.67
N THR A 103 -14.75 -7.13 -11.56
CA THR A 103 -15.54 -8.33 -11.82
C THR A 103 -15.96 -9.02 -10.52
N ASP A 104 -16.67 -10.15 -10.63
CA ASP A 104 -17.04 -10.98 -9.47
C ASP A 104 -15.82 -11.51 -8.72
N ALA A 105 -14.67 -11.69 -9.39
CA ALA A 105 -13.44 -12.11 -8.75
C ALA A 105 -12.91 -11.03 -7.80
N GLU A 106 -12.86 -9.76 -8.25
CA GLU A 106 -12.46 -8.64 -7.42
C GLU A 106 -13.46 -8.40 -6.28
N ALA A 107 -14.75 -8.59 -6.52
CA ALA A 107 -15.78 -8.47 -5.48
C ALA A 107 -15.57 -9.50 -4.35
N LYS A 108 -15.35 -10.77 -4.69
CA LYS A 108 -15.04 -11.83 -3.72
C LYS A 108 -13.72 -11.58 -2.99
N ALA A 109 -12.71 -11.04 -3.67
CA ALA A 109 -11.45 -10.67 -3.05
C ALA A 109 -11.64 -9.56 -2.00
N ILE A 110 -12.48 -8.57 -2.28
CA ILE A 110 -12.81 -7.48 -1.33
C ILE A 110 -13.62 -8.00 -0.13
N GLU A 111 -14.57 -8.91 -0.35
CA GLU A 111 -15.31 -9.56 0.73
C GLU A 111 -14.35 -10.29 1.67
N LYS A 112 -13.50 -11.17 1.13
CA LYS A 112 -12.49 -11.89 1.90
C LYS A 112 -11.51 -10.95 2.61
N PHE A 113 -11.11 -9.86 1.96
CA PHE A 113 -10.27 -8.84 2.59
C PHE A 113 -10.95 -8.24 3.82
N ARG A 114 -12.23 -7.85 3.72
CA ARG A 114 -12.99 -7.31 4.87
C ARG A 114 -13.18 -8.34 5.98
N GLU A 115 -13.44 -9.60 5.64
CA GLU A 115 -13.59 -10.69 6.61
C GLU A 115 -12.33 -10.87 7.46
N VAL A 116 -11.13 -10.81 6.86
CA VAL A 116 -9.85 -10.94 7.58
C VAL A 116 -9.68 -9.87 8.65
N PHE A 117 -10.23 -8.66 8.44
CA PHE A 117 -10.12 -7.55 9.38
C PHE A 117 -11.33 -7.39 10.31
N LYS A 118 -12.38 -8.20 10.14
CA LYS A 118 -13.69 -7.95 10.76
C LYS A 118 -13.64 -7.88 12.28
N GLU A 119 -12.94 -8.81 12.91
CA GLU A 119 -12.85 -8.95 14.37
C GLU A 119 -11.54 -8.36 14.94
N GLU A 120 -10.74 -7.70 14.10
CA GLU A 120 -9.43 -7.17 14.48
C GLU A 120 -9.55 -5.78 15.12
N THR A 121 -8.64 -5.49 16.06
CA THR A 121 -8.48 -4.15 16.64
C THR A 121 -7.01 -3.78 16.70
N PHE A 122 -6.71 -2.54 16.32
CA PHE A 122 -5.35 -2.07 16.15
C PHE A 122 -5.07 -0.91 17.11
N PRO A 123 -4.54 -1.18 18.31
CA PRO A 123 -4.09 -0.12 19.21
C PRO A 123 -2.86 0.62 18.63
N PRO A 124 -2.53 1.82 19.14
CA PRO A 124 -1.31 2.52 18.77
C PRO A 124 -0.07 1.61 18.89
N GLY A 125 0.81 1.66 17.89
CA GLY A 125 2.02 0.83 17.80
C GLY A 125 1.81 -0.56 17.17
N SER A 126 0.57 -1.07 17.12
CA SER A 126 0.28 -2.30 16.36
C SER A 126 0.53 -2.09 14.87
N SER A 127 0.73 -3.18 14.12
CA SER A 127 1.03 -3.11 12.69
C SER A 127 0.27 -4.14 11.88
N ILE A 128 -0.18 -3.72 10.70
CA ILE A 128 -0.72 -4.58 9.64
C ILE A 128 0.38 -4.77 8.61
N LEU A 129 0.58 -6.03 8.20
CA LEU A 129 1.68 -6.43 7.33
C LEU A 129 1.11 -7.01 6.03
N PHE A 130 1.45 -6.41 4.90
CA PHE A 130 1.07 -6.90 3.57
C PHE A 130 2.28 -7.36 2.81
N THR A 131 2.23 -8.56 2.24
CA THR A 131 3.19 -9.04 1.24
C THR A 131 2.47 -9.12 -0.10
N LEU A 132 3.03 -8.48 -1.12
CA LEU A 132 2.62 -8.60 -2.52
C LEU A 132 3.69 -9.41 -3.24
N SER A 133 3.38 -10.66 -3.53
CA SER A 133 4.20 -11.49 -4.41
C SER A 133 4.08 -11.04 -5.87
N PRO A 134 5.11 -11.28 -6.71
CA PRO A 134 5.05 -11.06 -8.15
C PRO A 134 3.90 -11.79 -8.84
#